data_AF-A0A6I7N8B2-F1
#
_entry.id   AF-A0A6I7N8B2-F1
#
_cell.length_a   1.000
_cell.length_b   1.000
_cell.length_c   1.000
_cell.angle_alpha   90.00
_cell.angle_beta   90.00
_cell.angle_gamma   90.00
#
_symmetry.space_group_name_H-M   'P 1'
#
loop_
_entity.id
_entity.type
_entity.pdbx_description
1 polymer ?
#
loop_
_entity_poly.entity_id
_entity_poly.type
_entity_poly.pdbx_seq_one_letter_code
_entity_poly.pdbx_strand_id
1 'polypeptide(L)'
;MSAQRLKSQLESLQNTLDEAESPLTDEERTALQDVADSLQARLLAAEAQEQLESDPTLVDGVHLMVERFEAEHPSLTGTLRNIIQTLSNMGI
;
A
#
# COMPACT_ATOMS: atom_id res chain seq x y z
N MET A 1 8.27 6.08 13.66
CA MET A 1 8.18 4.60 13.56
C MET A 1 7.19 4.13 12.51
N SER A 2 5.93 4.58 12.51
CA SER A 2 4.93 4.13 11.53
C SER A 2 5.22 4.58 10.09
N ALA A 3 5.59 5.85 9.88
CA ALA A 3 6.02 6.35 8.56
C ALA A 3 7.20 5.55 7.98
N GLN A 4 8.22 5.27 8.78
CA GLN A 4 9.35 4.44 8.35
C GLN A 4 8.93 3.01 7.97
N ARG A 5 7.96 2.42 8.66
CA ARG A 5 7.40 1.11 8.30
C ARG A 5 6.63 1.17 6.99
N LEU A 6 5.82 2.20 6.79
CA LEU A 6 5.08 2.40 5.54
C LEU A 6 6.05 2.53 4.37
N LYS A 7 7.12 3.31 4.53
CA LYS A 7 8.19 3.44 3.53
C LYS A 7 8.78 2.10 3.13
N SER A 8 9.19 1.28 4.09
CA SER A 8 9.77 -0.04 3.79
C SER A 8 8.78 -1.01 3.14
N GLN A 9 7.48 -0.90 3.48
CA GLN A 9 6.44 -1.68 2.82
C GLN A 9 6.20 -1.23 1.38
N LEU A 10 6.23 0.08 1.12
CA LEU A 10 6.15 0.65 -0.22
C LEU A 10 7.35 0.24 -1.08
N GLU A 11 8.57 0.28 -0.53
CA GLU A 11 9.76 -0.22 -1.23
C GLU A 11 9.60 -1.71 -1.59
N SER A 12 9.10 -2.54 -0.67
CA SER A 12 8.81 -3.95 -0.96
C SER A 12 7.76 -4.12 -2.04
N LEU A 13 6.70 -3.30 -2.02
CA LEU A 13 5.64 -3.34 -3.03
C LEU A 13 6.18 -2.94 -4.41
N GLN A 14 6.95 -1.86 -4.49
CA GLN A 14 7.56 -1.41 -5.74
C GLN A 14 8.51 -2.47 -6.32
N ASN A 15 9.32 -3.10 -5.48
CA ASN A 15 10.20 -4.19 -5.93
C ASN A 15 9.40 -5.33 -6.56
N THR A 16 8.28 -5.76 -5.94
CA THR A 16 7.42 -6.80 -6.50
C THR A 16 6.74 -6.36 -7.80
N LEU A 17 6.41 -5.08 -7.95
CA LEU A 17 5.92 -4.55 -9.21
C LEU A 17 7.02 -4.58 -10.29
N ASP A 18 8.24 -4.16 -9.98
CA ASP A 18 9.36 -4.13 -10.93
C ASP A 18 9.86 -5.53 -11.33
N GLU A 19 9.51 -6.57 -10.57
CA GLU A 19 9.76 -7.96 -10.96
C GLU A 19 9.03 -8.29 -12.27
N ALA A 20 9.80 -8.47 -13.34
CA ALA A 20 9.30 -8.78 -14.68
C ALA A 20 8.60 -10.15 -14.77
N GLU A 21 8.84 -11.05 -13.81
CA GLU A 21 8.21 -12.37 -13.70
C GLU A 21 6.99 -12.38 -12.77
N SER A 22 6.58 -11.23 -12.22
CA SER A 22 5.38 -11.15 -11.40
C SER A 22 4.15 -11.51 -12.24
N PRO A 23 3.31 -12.47 -11.81
CA PRO A 23 2.11 -12.90 -12.54
C PRO A 23 0.96 -11.87 -12.45
N LEU A 24 1.29 -10.58 -12.39
CA LEU A 24 0.33 -9.48 -12.28
C LEU A 24 -0.13 -9.07 -13.67
N THR A 25 -1.44 -8.93 -13.84
CA THR A 25 -2.03 -8.32 -15.02
C THR A 25 -1.75 -6.81 -15.06
N ASP A 26 -1.89 -6.19 -16.23
CA ASP A 26 -1.73 -4.73 -16.37
C ASP A 26 -2.69 -3.96 -15.45
N GLU A 27 -3.93 -4.44 -15.29
CA GLU A 27 -4.92 -3.82 -14.43
C GLU A 27 -4.52 -3.88 -12.95
N GLU A 28 -3.98 -5.02 -12.50
CA GLU A 28 -3.51 -5.21 -11.12
C GLU A 28 -2.30 -4.35 -10.82
N ARG A 29 -1.38 -4.28 -11.77
CA ARG A 29 -0.22 -3.41 -11.70
C ARG A 29 -0.63 -1.95 -11.58
N THR A 30 -1.57 -1.49 -12.41
CA THR A 30 -2.11 -0.12 -12.33
C THR A 30 -2.78 0.13 -10.98
N ALA A 31 -3.66 -0.76 -10.52
CA ALA A 31 -4.35 -0.57 -9.25
C ALA A 31 -3.39 -0.55 -8.04
N LEU A 32 -2.36 -1.41 -8.05
CA LEU A 32 -1.30 -1.40 -7.03
C LEU A 32 -0.47 -0.13 -7.10
N GLN A 33 -0.19 0.39 -8.31
CA GLN A 33 0.53 1.64 -8.48
C GLN A 33 -0.28 2.83 -7.94
N ASP A 34 -1.58 2.91 -8.22
CA ASP A 34 -2.46 3.97 -7.72
C ASP A 34 -2.51 3.99 -6.18
N VAL A 35 -2.57 2.80 -5.57
CA VAL A 35 -2.48 2.62 -4.12
C VAL A 35 -1.11 3.06 -3.60
N ALA A 36 -0.03 2.63 -4.25
CA ALA A 36 1.33 2.99 -3.86
C ALA A 36 1.56 4.52 -3.89
N ASP A 37 1.08 5.18 -4.93
CA ASP A 37 1.18 6.63 -5.12
C ASP A 37 0.40 7.38 -4.03
N SER A 38 -0.81 6.91 -3.71
CA SER A 38 -1.65 7.48 -2.64
C SER A 38 -0.99 7.34 -1.26
N LEU A 39 -0.43 6.17 -0.97
CA LEU A 39 0.33 5.90 0.26
C LEU A 39 1.61 6.74 0.32
N GLN A 40 2.26 6.98 -0.82
CA GLN A 40 3.47 7.79 -0.89
C GLN A 40 3.18 9.27 -0.62
N ALA A 41 2.10 9.82 -1.17
CA ALA A 41 1.61 11.16 -0.82
C ALA A 41 1.37 11.27 0.69
N ARG A 42 0.80 10.21 1.28
CA ARG A 42 0.54 10.14 2.72
C ARG A 42 1.80 10.06 3.57
N LEU A 43 2.78 9.29 3.12
CA LEU A 43 4.09 9.21 3.74
C LEU A 43 4.78 10.58 3.73
N LEU A 44 4.74 11.29 2.61
CA LEU A 44 5.32 12.64 2.49
C LEU A 44 4.66 13.62 3.46
N ALA A 45 3.33 13.62 3.56
CA ALA A 45 2.60 14.45 4.54
C ALA A 45 3.00 14.10 5.98
N ALA A 46 3.14 12.80 6.28
CA ALA A 46 3.59 12.34 7.60
C ALA A 46 5.03 12.76 7.93
N GLU A 47 5.94 12.70 6.96
CA GLU A 47 7.33 13.13 7.09
C GLU A 47 7.45 14.65 7.24
N ALA A 48 6.59 15.41 6.54
CA ALA A 48 6.47 16.86 6.67
C ALA A 48 5.80 17.32 7.97
N GLN A 49 5.40 16.38 8.84
CA GLN A 49 4.68 16.64 10.09
C GLN A 49 3.34 17.37 9.88
N GLU A 50 2.74 17.19 8.71
CA GLU A 50 1.42 17.73 8.38
C GLU A 50 0.32 16.93 9.10
N GLN A 51 -0.85 17.53 9.22
CA GLN A 51 -2.01 16.85 9.81
C GLN A 51 -2.48 15.77 8.86
N LEU A 52 -2.32 14.52 9.29
CA LEU A 52 -2.83 13.35 8.60
C LEU A 52 -4.35 13.26 8.81
N GLU A 53 -5.14 13.65 7.80
CA GLU A 53 -6.61 13.46 7.76
C GLU A 53 -7.03 12.03 7.38
N SER A 54 -7.87 11.34 8.16
CA SER A 54 -8.34 10.00 7.80
C SER A 54 -8.82 9.91 6.34
N ASP A 55 -8.30 8.92 5.64
CA ASP A 55 -8.66 8.63 4.25
C ASP A 55 -9.29 7.24 4.19
N PRO A 56 -10.60 7.14 4.44
CA PRO A 56 -11.30 5.86 4.40
C PRO A 56 -11.28 5.26 3.00
N THR A 57 -11.23 6.09 1.96
CA THR A 57 -11.23 5.61 0.57
C THR A 57 -9.93 4.88 0.21
N LEU A 58 -8.80 5.35 0.75
CA LEU A 58 -7.52 4.68 0.63
C LEU A 58 -7.52 3.33 1.36
N VAL A 59 -8.00 3.30 2.60
CA VAL A 59 -8.05 2.07 3.39
C VAL A 59 -8.97 1.03 2.75
N ASP A 60 -10.15 1.46 2.28
CA ASP A 60 -11.11 0.60 1.59
C ASP A 60 -10.55 0.09 0.25
N GLY A 61 -9.85 0.94 -0.52
CA GLY A 61 -9.17 0.54 -1.75
C GLY A 61 -8.09 -0.52 -1.53
N VAL A 62 -7.27 -0.37 -0.49
CA VAL A 62 -6.28 -1.38 -0.10
C VAL A 62 -6.97 -2.68 0.35
N HIS A 63 -8.13 -2.60 1.02
CA HIS A 63 -8.90 -3.76 1.44
C HIS A 63 -9.45 -4.56 0.24
N LEU A 64 -10.01 -3.87 -0.75
CA LEU A 64 -10.48 -4.49 -2.00
C LEU A 64 -9.33 -5.18 -2.74
N MET A 65 -8.15 -4.56 -2.77
CA MET A 65 -6.96 -5.19 -3.35
C MET A 65 -6.55 -6.44 -2.57
N VAL A 66 -6.60 -6.42 -1.24
CA VAL A 66 -6.35 -7.60 -0.40
C VAL A 66 -7.29 -8.74 -0.76
N GLU A 67 -8.58 -8.48 -0.89
CA GLU A 67 -9.57 -9.51 -1.24
C GLU A 67 -9.32 -10.10 -2.63
N ARG A 68 -8.99 -9.25 -3.62
CA ARG A 68 -8.66 -9.67 -4.99
C ARG A 68 -7.40 -10.54 -5.01
N PHE A 69 -6.36 -10.13 -4.29
CA PHE A 69 -5.06 -10.79 -4.32
C PHE A 69 -4.94 -11.96 -3.34
N GLU A 70 -5.89 -12.19 -2.43
CA GLU A 70 -5.78 -13.26 -1.42
C GLU A 70 -5.67 -14.65 -2.05
N ALA A 71 -6.37 -14.89 -3.17
CA ALA A 71 -6.36 -16.17 -3.86
C ALA A 71 -5.13 -16.36 -4.76
N GLU A 72 -4.68 -15.31 -5.44
CA GLU A 72 -3.68 -15.39 -6.51
C GLU A 72 -2.28 -14.96 -6.06
N HIS A 73 -2.19 -14.02 -5.10
CA HIS A 73 -0.93 -13.42 -4.62
C HIS A 73 -0.90 -13.29 -3.08
N PRO A 74 -0.69 -14.40 -2.35
CA PRO A 74 -0.69 -14.39 -0.89
C PRO A 74 0.44 -13.55 -0.28
N SER A 75 1.58 -13.43 -0.97
CA SER A 75 2.69 -12.56 -0.54
C SER A 75 2.31 -11.07 -0.57
N LEU A 76 1.73 -10.61 -1.68
CA LEU A 76 1.22 -9.24 -1.83
C LEU A 76 0.14 -8.93 -0.80
N THR A 77 -0.76 -9.88 -0.57
CA THR A 77 -1.80 -9.76 0.47
C THR A 77 -1.21 -9.52 1.86
N GLY A 78 -0.11 -10.19 2.20
CA GLY A 78 0.63 -9.94 3.43
C GLY A 78 1.17 -8.51 3.52
N THR A 79 1.77 -8.00 2.44
CA THR A 79 2.26 -6.62 2.35
C THR A 79 1.12 -5.61 2.52
N LEU A 80 0.01 -5.78 1.81
CA LEU A 80 -1.14 -4.88 1.86
C LEU A 80 -1.80 -4.86 3.25
N ARG A 81 -1.91 -6.00 3.95
CA ARG A 81 -2.41 -6.01 5.35
C ARG A 81 -1.50 -5.24 6.30
N ASN A 82 -0.18 -5.38 6.14
CA ASN A 82 0.79 -4.61 6.94
C ASN A 82 0.65 -3.11 6.68
N ILE A 83 0.33 -2.71 5.44
CA ILE A 83 0.05 -1.32 5.07
C ILE A 83 -1.20 -0.83 5.80
N ILE A 84 -2.33 -1.54 5.72
CA ILE A 84 -3.58 -1.18 6.44
C ILE A 84 -3.31 -0.99 7.93
N GLN A 85 -2.59 -1.92 8.55
CA GLN A 85 -2.26 -1.82 9.97
C GLN A 85 -1.35 -0.62 10.27
N THR A 86 -0.45 -0.27 9.35
CA THR A 86 0.42 0.89 9.49
C THR A 86 -0.36 2.20 9.36
N LEU A 87 -1.30 2.27 8.41
CA LEU A 87 -2.23 3.40 8.24
C LEU A 87 -3.09 3.62 9.48
N SER A 88 -3.69 2.56 10.01
CA SER A 88 -4.48 2.62 11.24
C SER A 88 -3.64 3.11 12.44
N ASN A 89 -2.38 2.65 12.55
CA ASN A 89 -1.44 3.13 13.57
C ASN A 89 -1.01 4.60 13.37
N MET A 90 -1.19 5.16 12.18
CA MET A 90 -0.95 6.58 11.88
C MET A 90 -2.19 7.45 12.17
N GLY A 91 -3.31 6.84 12.58
CA GLY A 91 -4.57 7.53 12.80
C GLY A 91 -5.30 7.86 11.51
N ILE A 92 -5.04 7.09 10.44
CA ILE A 92 -5.66 7.22 9.13
C ILE A 92 -6.85 6.28 9.06
#